data_AF-A0A536CNG6-F1
#
_entry.id   AF-A0A536CNG6-F1
#
_cell.length_a   1.000
_cell.length_b   1.000
_cell.length_c   1.000
_cell.angle_alpha   90.00
_cell.angle_beta   90.00
_cell.angle_gamma   90.00
#
_symmetry.space_group_name_H-M   'P 1'
#
loop_
_entity.id
_entity.type
_entity.pdbx_description
1 polymer ?
#
loop_
_entity_poly.entity_id
_entity_poly.type
_entity_poly.pdbx_seq_one_letter_code
_entity_poly.pdbx_strand_id
1 'polypeptide(L)'
;MRTDDGGTTWTNQQLPCSCSVPYELPAFLGQQRGVLRALQDVLYGGTETVSYVLLGTSDGGRSWQLLHTASDAYVYAIDYAGANDLWVLLAPPGWRRGAPGPTDWLYHSADGGASWKLVQRDTPIGYTSPINAFSLWFVDSRNGFVVQAEQPTGNYPQLLVTHDGGHTWQVVHEQAP
;
A
#
# COMPACT_ATOMS: atom_id res chain seq x y z
N MET A 1 -17.69 -9.16 -4.18
CA MET A 1 -19.15 -9.22 -3.89
C MET A 1 -19.49 -8.04 -2.98
N ARG A 2 -20.73 -7.54 -3.03
CA ARG A 2 -21.22 -6.43 -2.16
C ARG A 2 -22.51 -6.84 -1.46
N THR A 3 -22.68 -6.38 -0.22
CA THR A 3 -23.93 -6.43 0.54
C THR A 3 -24.33 -5.01 0.97
N ASP A 4 -25.64 -4.73 1.04
CA ASP A 4 -26.19 -3.47 1.59
C ASP A 4 -27.05 -3.72 2.85
N ASP A 5 -27.16 -4.97 3.30
CA ASP A 5 -28.08 -5.41 4.36
C ASP A 5 -27.37 -6.21 5.47
N GLY A 6 -26.10 -5.88 5.71
CA GLY A 6 -25.30 -6.49 6.77
C GLY A 6 -24.88 -7.93 6.47
N GLY A 7 -24.86 -8.34 5.20
CA GLY A 7 -24.42 -9.67 4.77
C GLY A 7 -25.55 -10.68 4.61
N THR A 8 -26.81 -10.24 4.64
CA THR A 8 -27.98 -11.12 4.43
C THR A 8 -28.13 -11.48 2.96
N THR A 9 -27.93 -10.52 2.06
CA THR A 9 -27.89 -10.71 0.61
C THR A 9 -26.62 -10.16 0.00
N TRP A 10 -26.17 -10.81 -1.08
CA TRP A 10 -24.93 -10.49 -1.77
C TRP A 10 -25.15 -10.36 -3.26
N THR A 11 -24.52 -9.34 -3.84
CA THR A 11 -24.48 -9.10 -5.29
C THR A 11 -23.07 -9.29 -5.81
N ASN A 12 -22.96 -9.93 -6.98
CA ASN A 12 -21.70 -9.98 -7.70
C ASN A 12 -21.36 -8.59 -8.22
N GLN A 13 -20.17 -8.12 -7.86
CA GLN A 13 -19.64 -6.86 -8.33
C GLN A 13 -18.48 -7.15 -9.27
N GLN A 14 -18.54 -6.57 -10.46
CA GLN A 14 -17.45 -6.61 -11.43
C GLN A 14 -16.49 -5.47 -11.14
N LEU A 15 -15.19 -5.76 -11.17
CA LEU A 15 -14.13 -4.76 -11.05
C LEU A 15 -13.77 -4.24 -12.45
N PRO A 16 -13.24 -3.01 -12.57
CA PRO A 16 -12.87 -2.41 -13.86
C PRO A 16 -11.56 -2.99 -14.43
N CYS A 17 -11.08 -4.13 -13.92
CA CYS A 17 -9.87 -4.80 -14.36
C CYS A 17 -10.02 -6.32 -14.36
N SER A 18 -9.21 -7.01 -15.17
CA SER A 18 -8.98 -8.46 -15.07
C SER A 18 -8.03 -8.76 -13.91
N CYS A 19 -8.47 -8.39 -12.70
CA CYS A 19 -7.71 -8.42 -11.47
C CYS A 19 -8.41 -9.34 -10.47
N SER A 20 -7.64 -9.89 -9.53
CA SER A 20 -8.14 -10.71 -8.42
C SER A 20 -7.90 -10.00 -7.09
N VAL A 21 -8.68 -10.36 -6.07
CA VAL A 21 -8.58 -9.76 -4.73
C VAL A 21 -8.49 -10.89 -3.71
N PRO A 22 -7.36 -11.62 -3.66
CA PRO A 22 -7.30 -12.87 -2.89
C PRO A 22 -7.20 -12.65 -1.37
N TYR A 23 -6.63 -11.53 -0.91
CA TYR A 23 -6.26 -11.35 0.51
C TYR A 23 -6.56 -9.94 1.06
N GLU A 24 -7.27 -9.10 0.31
CA GLU A 24 -7.46 -7.69 0.62
C GLU A 24 -8.93 -7.40 0.89
N LEU A 25 -9.21 -6.63 1.94
CA LEU A 25 -10.52 -6.01 2.13
C LEU A 25 -10.44 -4.55 1.68
N PRO A 26 -11.52 -3.99 1.11
CA PRO A 26 -11.56 -2.57 0.83
C PRO A 26 -11.50 -1.78 2.15
N ALA A 27 -10.68 -0.74 2.18
CA ALA A 27 -10.66 0.22 3.27
C ALA A 27 -11.70 1.31 2.97
N PHE A 28 -12.62 1.56 3.91
CA PHE A 28 -13.63 2.61 3.79
C PHE A 28 -13.40 3.71 4.81
N LEU A 29 -13.50 4.95 4.35
CA LEU A 29 -13.53 6.15 5.19
C LEU A 29 -14.91 6.78 5.08
N GLY A 30 -15.71 6.52 6.11
CA GLY A 30 -17.14 6.81 6.08
C GLY A 30 -17.89 5.91 5.11
N GLN A 31 -19.08 6.33 4.69
CA GLN A 31 -19.99 5.47 3.92
C GLN A 31 -19.79 5.51 2.40
N GLN A 32 -18.98 6.45 1.90
CA GLN A 32 -18.92 6.75 0.45
C GLN A 32 -17.55 6.45 -0.16
N ARG A 33 -16.48 6.79 0.55
CA ARG A 33 -15.14 6.72 -0.02
C ARG A 33 -14.41 5.49 0.46
N GLY A 34 -13.73 4.82 -0.45
CA GLY A 34 -12.89 3.70 -0.12
C GLY A 34 -11.87 3.39 -1.21
N VAL A 35 -10.94 2.52 -0.87
CA VAL A 35 -10.01 1.93 -1.82
C VAL A 35 -10.08 0.42 -1.77
N LEU A 36 -9.55 -0.19 -2.82
CA LEU A 36 -9.17 -1.58 -2.82
C LEU A 36 -7.84 -1.74 -3.56
N ARG A 37 -6.89 -2.49 -2.98
CA ARG A 37 -5.76 -3.01 -3.73
C ARG A 37 -6.18 -4.33 -4.38
N ALA A 38 -5.94 -4.46 -5.67
CA ALA A 38 -6.24 -5.68 -6.42
C ALA A 38 -4.97 -6.20 -7.09
N LEU A 39 -4.82 -7.52 -7.11
CA LEU A 39 -3.76 -8.22 -7.82
C LEU A 39 -4.07 -8.21 -9.32
N GLN A 40 -3.19 -7.60 -10.10
CA GLN A 40 -3.20 -7.67 -11.56
C GLN A 40 -2.02 -8.55 -12.01
N ASP A 41 -2.31 -9.67 -12.64
CA ASP A 41 -1.25 -10.54 -13.15
C ASP A 41 -0.69 -9.97 -14.46
N VAL A 42 0.63 -9.83 -14.57
CA VAL A 42 1.33 -9.67 -15.85
C VAL A 42 2.51 -10.62 -15.90
N LEU A 43 2.39 -11.67 -16.73
CA LEU A 43 3.51 -12.53 -17.12
C LEU A 43 3.79 -12.32 -18.60
N TYR A 44 5.07 -12.19 -18.99
CA TYR A 44 5.73 -13.04 -20.00
C TYR A 44 7.24 -12.71 -20.05
N GLY A 45 8.08 -13.72 -19.78
CA GLY A 45 9.56 -13.61 -19.81
C GLY A 45 10.34 -14.47 -18.81
N GLY A 46 9.66 -15.27 -17.97
CA GLY A 46 10.30 -16.18 -17.01
C GLY A 46 10.58 -15.60 -15.62
N THR A 47 10.07 -14.41 -15.32
CA THR A 47 10.07 -13.84 -13.96
C THR A 47 8.64 -13.49 -13.58
N GLU A 48 8.13 -14.10 -12.51
CA GLU A 48 6.80 -13.81 -11.98
C GLU A 48 6.76 -12.37 -11.46
N THR A 49 6.21 -11.46 -12.26
CA THR A 49 5.97 -10.08 -11.83
C THR A 49 4.49 -9.99 -11.46
N VAL A 50 4.21 -10.29 -10.19
CA VAL A 50 2.96 -9.91 -9.55
C VAL A 50 2.88 -8.38 -9.64
N SER A 51 1.77 -7.80 -10.11
CA SER A 51 1.55 -6.35 -10.07
C SER A 51 0.28 -6.05 -9.29
N TYR A 52 0.22 -4.90 -8.63
CA TYR A 52 -0.98 -4.50 -7.90
C TYR A 52 -1.50 -3.19 -8.49
N VAL A 53 -2.82 -3.10 -8.58
CA VAL A 53 -3.52 -1.86 -8.92
C VAL A 53 -4.31 -1.36 -7.73
N LEU A 54 -4.53 -0.05 -7.71
CA LEU A 54 -5.41 0.58 -6.75
C LEU A 54 -6.73 0.93 -7.42
N LEU A 55 -7.82 0.64 -6.71
CA LEU A 55 -9.17 0.95 -7.13
C LEU A 55 -9.80 1.90 -6.12
N GLY A 56 -10.35 3.01 -6.57
CA GLY A 56 -11.06 3.97 -5.72
C GLY A 56 -12.57 3.88 -5.90
N THR A 57 -13.31 4.14 -4.83
CA THR A 57 -14.76 4.34 -4.86
C THR A 57 -15.13 5.64 -4.17
N SER A 58 -16.21 6.27 -4.65
CA SER A 58 -16.81 7.46 -4.04
C SER A 58 -18.31 7.29 -3.76
N ASP A 59 -18.86 6.09 -3.97
CA ASP A 59 -20.28 5.76 -3.86
C ASP A 59 -20.56 4.58 -2.91
N GLY A 60 -19.65 4.32 -1.97
CA GLY A 60 -19.77 3.26 -0.97
C GLY A 60 -19.43 1.87 -1.52
N GLY A 61 -18.58 1.82 -2.55
CA GLY A 61 -18.23 0.57 -3.21
C GLY A 61 -19.35 0.05 -4.09
N ARG A 62 -20.22 0.91 -4.64
CA ARG A 62 -21.17 0.51 -5.70
C ARG A 62 -20.46 0.45 -7.05
N SER A 63 -19.54 1.36 -7.30
CA SER A 63 -18.62 1.35 -8.43
C SER A 63 -17.17 1.59 -7.98
N TRP A 64 -16.24 1.05 -8.77
CA TRP A 64 -14.80 1.15 -8.54
C TRP A 64 -14.13 1.65 -9.82
N GLN A 65 -13.09 2.46 -9.67
CA GLN A 65 -12.30 3.02 -10.77
C GLN A 65 -10.81 2.82 -10.50
N LEU A 66 -10.01 2.58 -11.55
CA LEU A 66 -8.55 2.52 -11.43
C LEU A 66 -8.00 3.87 -10.98
N LEU A 67 -7.24 3.86 -9.89
CA LEU A 67 -6.43 5.00 -9.46
C LEU A 67 -5.05 4.84 -10.12
N HIS A 68 -4.72 5.77 -11.01
CA HIS A 68 -3.41 5.81 -11.62
C HIS A 68 -2.39 6.32 -10.60
N THR A 69 -1.55 5.42 -10.11
CA THR A 69 -0.38 5.80 -9.30
C THR A 69 0.68 6.44 -10.19
N ALA A 70 1.64 7.14 -9.58
CA ALA A 70 2.71 7.82 -10.31
C ALA A 70 3.64 6.89 -11.13
N SER A 71 3.50 5.57 -10.97
CA SER A 71 4.24 4.56 -11.72
C SER A 71 3.47 3.25 -11.78
N ASP A 72 3.63 2.50 -12.88
CA ASP A 72 3.16 1.12 -13.05
C ASP A 72 3.95 0.09 -12.19
N ALA A 73 4.61 0.57 -11.14
CA ALA A 73 5.46 -0.24 -10.29
C ALA A 73 4.67 -1.01 -9.24
N TYR A 74 5.31 -2.03 -8.68
CA TYR A 74 4.71 -2.89 -7.67
C TYR A 74 4.29 -2.11 -6.42
N VAL A 75 3.02 -2.19 -6.02
CA VAL A 75 2.51 -1.57 -4.77
C VAL A 75 2.76 -2.52 -3.60
N TYR A 76 3.71 -2.20 -2.72
CA TYR A 76 4.00 -3.02 -1.53
C TYR A 76 3.00 -2.81 -0.42
N ALA A 77 2.67 -1.56 -0.12
CA ALA A 77 1.79 -1.19 0.97
C ALA A 77 0.98 0.06 0.59
N ILE A 78 -0.21 0.15 1.17
CA ILE A 78 -1.08 1.31 1.08
C ILE A 78 -1.64 1.62 2.46
N ASP A 79 -1.79 2.91 2.76
CA ASP A 79 -2.46 3.38 3.96
C ASP A 79 -3.43 4.55 3.73
N TYR A 80 -4.38 4.66 4.66
CA TYR A 80 -5.44 5.65 4.77
C TYR A 80 -5.27 6.49 6.03
N ALA A 81 -4.58 7.62 5.91
CA ALA A 81 -4.50 8.58 7.01
C ALA A 81 -5.76 9.46 7.13
N GLY A 82 -6.59 9.51 6.08
CA GLY A 82 -7.80 10.34 6.04
C GLY A 82 -8.53 10.30 4.70
N ALA A 83 -9.70 10.96 4.59
CA ALA A 83 -10.66 10.78 3.48
C ALA A 83 -10.13 11.13 2.08
N ASN A 84 -8.99 11.82 2.01
CA ASN A 84 -8.25 12.12 0.79
C ASN A 84 -6.74 11.82 0.92
N ASP A 85 -6.31 11.36 2.09
CA ASP A 85 -4.91 11.30 2.49
C ASP A 85 -4.45 9.85 2.38
N LEU A 86 -3.78 9.55 1.26
CA LEU A 86 -3.35 8.21 0.89
C LEU A 86 -1.84 8.14 0.83
N TRP A 87 -1.29 7.08 1.39
CA TRP A 87 0.13 6.79 1.32
C TRP A 87 0.35 5.47 0.61
N VAL A 88 1.30 5.43 -0.33
CA VAL A 88 1.66 4.19 -1.02
C VAL A 88 3.17 4.03 -1.03
N LEU A 89 3.59 2.80 -0.74
CA LEU A 89 4.98 2.38 -0.87
C LEU A 89 5.10 1.54 -2.14
N LEU A 90 5.85 2.05 -3.12
CA LEU A 90 5.97 1.46 -4.46
C LEU A 90 7.40 0.96 -4.70
N ALA A 91 7.56 -0.09 -5.48
CA ALA A 91 8.85 -0.42 -6.06
C ALA A 91 9.33 0.72 -6.98
N PRO A 92 10.65 0.88 -7.17
CA PRO A 92 11.16 1.81 -8.15
C PRO A 92 10.93 1.23 -9.57
N PRO A 93 10.79 2.07 -10.60
CA PRO A 93 10.67 1.61 -11.97
C PRO A 93 11.80 0.66 -12.37
N GLY A 94 11.44 -0.50 -12.95
CA GLY A 94 12.41 -1.50 -13.41
C GLY A 94 12.97 -2.44 -12.33
N TRP A 95 12.50 -2.34 -11.09
CA TRP A 95 12.88 -3.27 -10.03
C TRP A 95 12.43 -4.71 -10.29
N ARG A 96 13.20 -5.65 -9.76
CA ARG A 96 12.96 -7.09 -9.86
C ARG A 96 13.03 -7.72 -8.48
N ARG A 97 12.12 -8.67 -8.23
CA ARG A 97 12.11 -9.48 -7.01
C ARG A 97 13.51 -10.07 -6.75
N GLY A 98 14.07 -9.75 -5.58
CA GLY A 98 15.39 -10.25 -5.13
C GLY A 98 16.58 -9.34 -5.42
N ALA A 99 16.40 -8.16 -6.02
CA ALA A 99 17.48 -7.17 -6.17
C ALA A 99 17.88 -6.54 -4.81
N PRO A 100 19.17 -6.28 -4.56
CA PRO A 100 19.65 -5.69 -3.29
C PRO A 100 19.38 -4.18 -3.18
N GLY A 101 19.20 -3.67 -1.95
CA GLY A 101 19.10 -2.24 -1.61
C GLY A 101 17.75 -1.82 -0.99
N PRO A 102 17.63 -0.59 -0.44
CA PRO A 102 16.33 0.03 -0.19
C PRO A 102 15.71 0.35 -1.54
N THR A 103 14.63 -0.32 -1.85
CA THR A 103 14.06 -0.27 -3.20
C THR A 103 12.89 0.69 -3.25
N ASP A 104 12.27 1.00 -2.13
CA ASP A 104 10.89 1.45 -2.20
C ASP A 104 10.76 2.98 -2.15
N TRP A 105 9.82 3.49 -2.93
CA TRP A 105 9.50 4.90 -3.05
C TRP A 105 8.18 5.19 -2.35
N LEU A 106 8.20 6.15 -1.44
CA LEU A 106 7.01 6.61 -0.74
C LEU A 106 6.32 7.71 -1.54
N TYR A 107 5.04 7.53 -1.80
CA TYR A 107 4.19 8.54 -2.42
C TYR A 107 3.01 8.90 -1.53
N HIS A 108 2.58 10.15 -1.65
CA HIS A 108 1.45 10.72 -0.94
C HIS A 108 0.45 11.30 -1.93
N SER A 109 -0.83 11.05 -1.70
CA SER A 109 -1.93 11.76 -2.34
C SER A 109 -2.74 12.47 -1.27
N ALA A 110 -3.05 13.74 -1.51
CA ALA A 110 -3.90 14.55 -0.65
C ALA A 110 -5.29 14.81 -1.26
N ASP A 111 -5.61 14.15 -2.38
CA ASP A 111 -6.84 14.33 -3.16
C ASP A 111 -7.53 12.98 -3.48
N GLY A 112 -7.32 11.97 -2.63
CA GLY A 112 -7.99 10.68 -2.75
C GLY A 112 -7.47 9.82 -3.91
N GLY A 113 -6.21 10.00 -4.28
CA GLY A 113 -5.54 9.23 -5.33
C GLY A 113 -5.70 9.80 -6.74
N ALA A 114 -6.23 11.02 -6.87
CA ALA A 114 -6.34 11.70 -8.16
C ALA A 114 -4.98 12.23 -8.65
N SER A 115 -4.12 12.65 -7.73
CA SER A 115 -2.72 12.97 -7.98
C SER A 115 -1.82 12.44 -6.86
N TRP A 116 -0.59 12.06 -7.24
CA TRP A 116 0.41 11.48 -6.33
C TRP A 116 1.70 12.30 -6.37
N LYS A 117 2.26 12.57 -5.20
CA LYS A 117 3.54 13.25 -5.02
C LYS A 117 4.55 12.28 -4.45
N LEU A 118 5.74 12.22 -5.05
CA LEU A 118 6.87 11.50 -4.48
C LEU A 118 7.35 12.23 -3.22
N VAL A 119 7.40 11.50 -2.11
CA VAL A 119 7.85 12.01 -0.81
C VAL A 119 9.31 11.64 -0.57
N GLN A 120 9.64 10.36 -0.74
CA GLN A 120 10.99 9.85 -0.51
C GLN A 120 11.33 8.76 -1.54
N ARG A 121 12.52 8.86 -2.14
CA ARG A 121 13.14 7.75 -2.88
C ARG A 121 13.98 6.94 -1.93
N ASP A 122 14.18 5.67 -2.28
CA ASP A 122 15.05 4.76 -1.55
C ASP A 122 14.75 4.82 -0.05
N THR A 123 13.44 4.79 0.24
CA THR A 123 12.88 4.96 1.57
C THR A 123 13.61 3.98 2.48
N PRO A 124 14.13 4.40 3.65
CA PRO A 124 14.95 3.56 4.52
C PRO A 124 14.07 2.57 5.31
N ILE A 125 13.13 1.96 4.61
CA ILE A 125 12.14 0.99 5.04
C ILE A 125 12.24 -0.14 4.01
N GLY A 126 12.38 -1.37 4.48
CA GLY A 126 12.48 -2.54 3.60
C GLY A 126 13.90 -2.78 3.09
N TYR A 127 14.61 -3.67 3.77
CA TYR A 127 15.72 -4.39 3.16
C TYR A 127 15.22 -5.78 2.72
N THR A 128 15.28 -6.02 1.41
CA THR A 128 15.56 -7.30 0.71
C THR A 128 14.94 -8.61 1.22
N SER A 129 13.88 -8.60 2.02
CA SER A 129 13.17 -9.83 2.37
C SER A 129 12.05 -10.09 1.37
N PRO A 130 12.01 -11.26 0.72
CA PRO A 130 10.90 -11.67 -0.14
C PRO A 130 9.59 -11.90 0.65
N ILE A 131 9.61 -11.72 1.97
CA ILE A 131 8.48 -11.95 2.87
C ILE A 131 7.76 -10.62 3.10
N ASN A 132 6.64 -10.51 2.40
CA ASN A 132 5.73 -9.38 2.20
C ASN A 132 5.04 -8.82 3.47
N ALA A 133 5.73 -8.68 4.60
CA ALA A 133 5.12 -8.20 5.85
C ALA A 133 5.59 -6.79 6.17
N PHE A 134 5.08 -5.82 5.40
CA PHE A 134 5.15 -4.41 5.76
C PHE A 134 3.74 -3.90 5.99
N SER A 135 3.52 -3.31 7.16
CA SER A 135 2.34 -2.49 7.40
C SER A 135 2.82 -1.05 7.42
N LEU A 136 2.33 -0.26 6.47
CA LEU A 136 2.46 1.19 6.47
C LEU A 136 1.21 1.75 7.16
N TRP A 137 1.39 2.68 8.07
CA TRP A 137 0.28 3.36 8.72
C TRP A 137 0.62 4.81 9.03
N PHE A 138 -0.19 5.75 8.58
CA PHE A 138 -0.10 7.17 8.86
C PHE A 138 -1.33 7.59 9.68
N VAL A 139 -1.08 8.31 10.76
CA VAL A 139 -2.13 8.90 11.60
C VAL A 139 -2.58 10.25 11.04
N ASP A 140 -1.64 10.97 10.44
CA ASP A 140 -1.84 12.24 9.75
C ASP A 140 -0.74 12.42 8.69
N SER A 141 -0.71 13.58 8.04
CA SER A 141 0.25 13.88 6.97
C SER A 141 1.71 13.97 7.40
N ARG A 142 2.00 13.92 8.70
CA ARG A 142 3.34 14.01 9.28
C ARG A 142 3.77 12.77 10.06
N ASN A 143 2.82 12.13 10.73
CA ASN A 143 3.10 11.07 11.70
C ASN A 143 2.70 9.72 11.12
N GLY A 144 3.68 8.82 11.00
CA GLY A 144 3.47 7.51 10.45
C GLY A 144 4.41 6.45 11.02
N PHE A 145 4.08 5.21 10.72
CA PHE A 145 4.67 4.02 11.29
C PHE A 145 4.87 2.99 10.20
N VAL A 146 5.97 2.25 10.31
CA VAL A 146 6.15 1.01 9.57
C VAL A 146 6.55 -0.11 10.50
N VAL A 147 5.90 -1.24 10.37
CA VAL A 147 6.40 -2.50 10.91
C VAL A 147 7.09 -3.26 9.78
N GLN A 148 8.35 -3.64 9.99
CA GLN A 148 9.14 -4.44 9.05
C GLN A 148 9.83 -5.60 9.76
N ALA A 149 10.20 -6.65 9.03
CA ALA A 149 11.10 -7.67 9.56
C ALA A 149 12.54 -7.13 9.66
N GLU A 150 13.23 -7.35 10.78
CA GLU A 150 14.68 -7.15 10.88
C GLU A 150 15.41 -8.20 10.04
N GLN A 151 16.48 -7.82 9.32
CA GLN A 151 17.32 -8.73 8.53
C GLN A 151 18.79 -8.27 8.55
N PRO A 152 19.77 -9.19 8.37
CA PRO A 152 19.61 -10.60 8.04
C PRO A 152 19.62 -11.56 9.26
N THR A 153 19.85 -11.06 10.47
CA THR A 153 20.10 -11.89 11.67
C THR A 153 19.03 -11.77 12.76
N GLY A 154 18.06 -10.87 12.61
CA GLY A 154 17.02 -10.64 13.60
C GLY A 154 15.73 -11.39 13.28
N ASN A 155 15.19 -12.12 14.25
CA ASN A 155 13.85 -12.72 14.15
C ASN A 155 12.75 -11.75 14.63
N TYR A 156 13.05 -10.47 14.80
CA TYR A 156 12.17 -9.52 15.46
C TYR A 156 11.63 -8.48 14.48
N PRO A 157 10.33 -8.15 14.53
CA PRO A 157 9.81 -7.02 13.80
C PRO A 157 10.38 -5.72 14.39
N GLN A 158 10.81 -4.80 13.52
CA GLN A 158 11.14 -3.43 13.88
C GLN A 158 9.93 -2.53 13.63
N LEU A 159 9.63 -1.67 14.59
CA LEU A 159 8.74 -0.54 14.42
C LEU A 159 9.59 0.69 14.08
N LEU A 160 9.31 1.32 12.94
CA LEU A 160 9.87 2.60 12.55
C LEU A 160 8.79 3.66 12.68
N VAL A 161 9.20 4.88 13.06
CA VAL A 161 8.32 6.05 13.15
C VAL A 161 8.88 7.19 12.32
N THR A 162 7.98 7.96 11.70
CA THR A 162 8.26 9.25 11.08
C THR A 162 7.40 10.34 11.74
N HIS A 163 7.94 11.56 11.80
CA HIS A 163 7.28 12.76 12.31
C HIS A 163 7.35 13.94 11.31
N ASP A 164 7.84 13.67 10.11
CA ASP A 164 8.04 14.65 9.04
C ASP A 164 7.41 14.20 7.72
N GLY A 165 6.39 13.34 7.79
CA GLY A 165 5.66 12.89 6.61
C GLY A 165 6.45 11.86 5.81
N GLY A 166 7.27 11.04 6.48
CA GLY A 166 8.02 9.97 5.84
C GLY A 166 9.26 10.44 5.10
N HIS A 167 9.83 11.60 5.44
CA HIS A 167 11.14 12.03 4.93
C HIS A 167 12.29 11.44 5.75
N THR A 168 12.07 11.24 7.05
CA THR A 168 12.99 10.53 7.94
C THR A 168 12.25 9.51 8.78
N TRP A 169 12.95 8.39 9.06
CA TRP A 169 12.43 7.26 9.82
C TRP A 169 13.40 6.89 10.93
N GLN A 170 12.86 6.61 12.12
CA GLN A 170 13.62 6.24 13.31
C GLN A 170 13.12 4.91 13.84
N VAL A 171 14.04 4.01 14.17
CA VAL A 171 13.68 2.75 14.85
C VAL A 171 13.21 3.08 16.27
N VAL A 172 12.03 2.60 16.62
CA VAL A 172 11.51 2.65 17.98
C VAL A 172 12.21 1.55 18.78
N HIS A 173 13.08 1.97 19.71
CA HIS A 173 13.69 1.07 20.67
C HIS A 173 12.86 1.02 21.95
N GLU A 174 12.71 -0.18 22.51
CA GLU A 174 12.19 -0.32 23.87
C GLU A 174 13.18 0.34 24.84
N GLN A 175 12.71 1.31 25.63
CA GLN A 175 13.51 1.81 26.74
C GLN A 175 13.49 0.72 27.81
N ALA A 176 14.66 0.14 28.11
CA ALA A 176 14.78 -0.76 29.26
C ALA A 176 14.34 0.00 30.53
N PRO A 177 13.53 -0.63 31.39
CA PRO A 177 12.98 0.00 32.59
C PRO A 177 14.08 0.44 33.59
#